data_AF-A0A1V6FLG1-F1
#
_entry.id   AF-A0A1V6FLG1-F1
#
_cell.length_a   1.000
_cell.length_b   1.000
_cell.length_c   1.000
_cell.angle_alpha   90.00
_cell.angle_beta   90.00
_cell.angle_gamma   90.00
#
_symmetry.space_group_name_H-M   'P 1'
#
loop_
_entity.id
_entity.type
_entity.pdbx_description
1 polymer ?
#
loop_
_entity_poly.entity_id
_entity_poly.type
_entity_poly.pdbx_seq_one_letter_code
_entity_poly.pdbx_strand_id
1 'polypeptide(L)' 'MNSVMVDGTGMCGCCRVTVGGKTLYACVDGPEFDGQLIDFAEAKARSKFYKEFEQDHLCKIRGMQKN' A
#
# COMPACT_ATOMS: atom_id res chain seq x y z
N MET A 1 -6.93 1.51 6.46
CA MET A 1 -5.85 1.96 5.57
C MET A 1 -5.54 0.86 4.57
N ASN A 2 -5.42 1.21 3.28
CA ASN A 2 -5.22 0.30 2.15
C ASN A 2 -3.80 0.38 1.59
N SER A 3 -2.80 0.25 2.46
CA SER A 3 -1.38 0.26 2.06
C SER A 3 -1.01 -0.96 1.22
N VAL A 4 0.03 -0.84 0.40
CA VAL A 4 0.60 -1.99 -0.33
C VAL A 4 1.07 -3.05 0.66
N MET A 5 0.72 -4.32 0.41
CA MET A 5 1.08 -5.46 1.26
C MET A 5 1.85 -6.50 0.44
N VAL A 6 2.75 -7.24 1.09
CA VAL A 6 3.48 -8.36 0.50
C VAL A 6 3.24 -9.63 1.33
N ASP A 7 3.74 -9.65 2.57
CA ASP A 7 3.62 -10.80 3.47
C ASP A 7 2.31 -10.79 4.27
N GLY A 8 1.88 -9.62 4.76
CA GLY A 8 0.69 -9.49 5.60
C GLY A 8 0.87 -9.98 7.04
N THR A 9 2.09 -10.26 7.49
CA THR A 9 2.40 -10.85 8.81
C THR A 9 3.34 -9.99 9.67
N GLY A 10 3.71 -8.80 9.18
CA GLY A 10 4.58 -7.85 9.89
C GLY A 10 6.07 -8.03 9.65
N MET A 11 6.48 -8.89 8.71
CA MET A 11 7.88 -9.23 8.47
C MET A 11 8.56 -8.31 7.45
N CYS A 12 7.83 -7.71 6.51
CA CYS A 12 8.43 -6.93 5.42
C CYS A 12 8.34 -5.39 5.59
N GLY A 13 7.41 -4.88 6.40
CA GLY A 13 7.19 -3.44 6.54
C GLY A 13 6.67 -2.71 5.29
N CYS A 14 6.27 -3.42 4.22
CA CYS A 14 5.75 -2.80 3.00
C CYS A 14 4.47 -1.99 3.28
N CYS A 15 3.64 -2.48 4.18
CA CYS A 15 2.38 -1.85 4.55
C CYS A 15 2.51 -0.73 5.61
N ARG A 16 3.73 -0.26 5.89
CA ARG A 16 3.95 0.77 6.91
C ARG A 16 3.15 2.04 6.64
N VAL A 17 2.71 2.68 7.72
CA VAL A 17 1.95 3.93 7.75
C VAL A 17 2.44 4.75 8.94
N THR A 18 2.62 6.05 8.74
CA THR A 18 2.85 6.98 9.85
C THR A 18 1.51 7.40 10.46
N VAL A 19 1.31 7.09 11.74
CA VAL A 19 0.11 7.43 12.52
C VAL A 19 0.55 8.08 13.82
N GLY A 20 0.16 9.34 14.05
CA GLY A 20 0.53 10.10 15.25
C GLY A 20 2.04 10.23 15.45
N GLY A 21 2.80 10.35 14.35
CA GLY A 21 4.26 10.44 14.36
C GLY A 21 5.00 9.12 14.58
N LYS A 22 4.29 7.99 14.67
CA LYS A 22 4.89 6.65 14.80
C LYS A 22 4.71 5.85 13.51
N THR A 23 5.73 5.10 13.14
CA THR A 23 5.63 4.13 12.06
C THR A 23 4.98 2.84 12.58
N LEU A 24 3.81 2.50 12.04
CA LEU A 24 3.03 1.29 12.36
C LEU A 24 2.79 0.47 11.09
N TYR A 25 2.42 -0.81 11.22
CA TYR A 25 2.21 -1.72 10.10
C TYR A 25 0.71 -2.03 9.93
N ALA A 26 0.14 -1.66 8.79
CA ALA A 26 -1.30 -1.84 8.55
C ALA A 26 -1.79 -3.30 8.62
N CYS A 27 -0.92 -4.30 8.36
CA CYS A 27 -1.30 -5.71 8.44
C CYS A 27 -1.29 -6.31 9.85
N VAL A 28 -0.66 -5.63 10.82
CA VAL A 28 -0.54 -6.13 12.21
C VAL A 28 -1.19 -5.16 13.20
N ASP A 29 -0.90 -3.87 13.08
CA ASP A 29 -1.41 -2.81 13.98
C ASP A 29 -2.74 -2.21 13.49
N GLY A 30 -3.16 -2.52 12.27
CA GLY A 30 -4.35 -1.99 11.61
C GLY A 30 -5.36 -3.09 11.23
N PRO A 31 -6.06 -2.97 10.09
CA PRO A 31 -5.95 -1.92 9.07
C PRO A 31 -6.64 -0.61 9.47
N GLU A 32 -7.43 -0.61 10.53
CA GLU A 32 -8.19 0.54 11.02
C GLU A 32 -7.31 1.42 11.91
N PHE A 33 -7.33 2.73 11.66
CA PHE A 33 -6.57 3.71 12.41
C PHE A 33 -7.42 4.96 12.58
N ASP A 34 -7.10 5.78 13.58
CA ASP A 34 -7.67 7.13 13.69
C ASP A 34 -7.22 7.96 12.48
N GLY A 35 -8.17 8.27 11.60
CA GLY A 35 -7.93 9.01 10.38
C GLY A 35 -7.31 10.39 10.61
N GLN A 36 -7.56 11.04 11.75
CA GLN A 36 -6.98 12.36 12.02
C GLN A 36 -5.48 12.31 12.32
N LEU A 37 -4.97 11.13 12.68
CA LEU A 37 -3.56 10.94 13.03
C LEU A 37 -2.73 10.38 11.86
N ILE A 38 -3.36 10.00 10.74
CA ILE A 38 -2.68 9.41 9.58
C ILE A 38 -1.97 10.50 8.76
N ASP A 39 -0.71 10.24 8.37
CA ASP A 39 -0.07 11.00 7.29
C ASP A 39 -0.59 10.52 5.91
N PHE A 40 -1.63 11.18 5.42
CA PHE A 40 -2.22 10.86 4.11
C PHE A 40 -1.33 11.25 2.92
N ALA A 41 -0.39 12.19 3.08
CA ALA A 41 0.51 12.59 2.02
C ALA A 41 1.52 11.47 1.74
N GLU A 42 2.13 10.93 2.81
CA GLU A 42 2.99 9.75 2.75
C GLU A 42 2.23 8.55 2.16
N ALA A 43 1.05 8.23 2.72
CA ALA A 43 0.24 7.11 2.30
C ALA A 43 -0.12 7.16 0.79
N LYS A 44 -0.51 8.34 0.29
CA LYS A 44 -0.83 8.55 -1.13
C LYS A 44 0.41 8.43 -2.02
N ALA A 45 1.55 8.96 -1.61
CA ALA A 45 2.79 8.80 -2.37
C ALA A 45 3.18 7.32 -2.50
N ARG A 46 3.11 6.56 -1.39
CA ARG A 46 3.41 5.12 -1.36
C ARG A 46 2.45 4.31 -2.25
N SER A 47 1.17 4.67 -2.28
CA SER A 47 0.16 3.96 -3.11
C SER A 47 0.45 3.99 -4.61
N LYS A 48 1.27 4.95 -5.09
CA LYS A 48 1.57 5.13 -6.52
C LYS A 48 2.90 4.52 -6.95
N PHE A 49 3.66 3.94 -6.02
CA PHE A 49 5.04 3.54 -6.28
C PHE A 49 5.18 2.55 -7.45
N TYR A 50 4.22 1.64 -7.63
CA TYR A 50 4.25 0.63 -8.68
C TYR A 50 3.46 0.99 -9.94
N LYS A 51 2.96 2.23 -10.06
CA LYS A 51 2.01 2.60 -11.12
C LYS A 51 2.55 2.35 -12.54
N GLU A 52 3.82 2.63 -12.79
CA GLU A 52 4.44 2.39 -14.12
C GLU A 52 4.52 0.89 -14.44
N PHE A 53 4.97 0.07 -13.48
CA PHE A 53 5.01 -1.38 -13.62
C PHE A 53 3.61 -2.00 -13.81
N GLU A 54 2.62 -1.47 -13.09
CA GLU A 54 1.21 -1.89 -13.21
C GLU A 54 0.62 -1.53 -14.58
N GLN A 55 1.00 -0.38 -15.16
CA GLN A 55 0.58 0.05 -16.50
C GLN A 55 1.21 -0.81 -17.59
N ASP A 56 2.49 -1.16 -17.45
CA ASP A 56 3.19 -2.02 -18.40
C ASP A 56 2.74 -3.49 -18.32
N HIS A 57 2.15 -3.90 -17.20
CA HIS A 57 1.68 -5.25 -16.96
C HIS A 57 0.44 -5.59 -17.81
N LEU A 58 0.60 -6.61 -18.65
CA LEU A 58 -0.52 -7.26 -19.31
C LEU A 58 -1.28 -8.16 -18.34
N CYS A 59 -2.42 -7.68 -17.84
CA CYS A 59 -3.33 -8.50 -17.04
C CYS A 59 -4.00 -9.58 -17.90
N LYS A 60 -3.44 -10.79 -17.85
CA LYS A 60 -3.96 -11.97 -18.55
C LYS A 60 -5.33 -12.42 -18.03
N ILE A 61 -5.66 -12.10 -16.77
CA ILE A 61 -6.97 -12.44 -16.16
C ILE A 61 -8.09 -11.59 -16.78
N ARG A 62 -7.80 -10.33 -17.13
CA ARG A 62 -8.77 -9.42 -17.76
C ARG A 62 -8.82 -9.54 -19.29
N GLY A 63 -8.11 -10.51 -19.88
CA GLY A 63 -8.07 -10.72 -21.32
C GLY A 63 -7.36 -9.61 -22.11
N MET A 64 -6.53 -8.78 -21.48
CA MET A 64 -5.81 -7.72 -22.18
C MET A 64 -4.66 -8.32 -23.01
N GLN A 65 -4.56 -7.96 -24.29
CA GLN A 65 -3.45 -8.32 -25.19
C GLN A 65 -2.69 -7.04 -25.61
N LYS A 66 -1.36 -7.09 -25.69
CA LYS A 66 -0.58 -6.04 -26.37
C LYS A 66 -0.71 -6.33 -27.87
N ASN A 67 -1.09 -5.32 -28.64
CA ASN A 67 -1.09 -5.38 -30.11
C ASN A 67 0.31 -5.69 -30.66
#